data_AF-A0A7L2S079-F1
#
_entry.id   AF-A0A7L2S079-F1
#
_cell.length_a   1.000
_cell.length_b   1.000
_cell.length_c   1.000
_cell.angle_alpha   90.00
_cell.angle_beta   90.00
_cell.angle_gamma   90.00
#
_symmetry.space_group_name_H-M   'P 1'
#
loop_
_entity.id
_entity.type
_entity.pdbx_description
1 polymer ?
#
loop_
_entity_poly.entity_id
_entity_poly.type
_entity_poly.pdbx_seq_one_letter_code
_entity_poly.pdbx_strand_id
1 'polypeptide(L)'
;SSLPEKKMVFKGLVANKEDVNKLILTPLIHYPLPGGSALITFEKAEVAQRIIEMKEHTVELSCGDELEEFDRCRVRMQAAPVEIPLPSALEIRLTQDNRSIIVSGLPSLGIPEEALLDKLELFFSKTKNGGSEIESRKFLGDSGQVVLTFTRDGVAELLIQRGHMEVLLGKGKHKVKISPYMSGDITDLQVR
;
A
#
# COMPACT_ATOMS: atom_id res chain seq x y z
N SER A 1 -9.61 24.83 4.36
CA SER A 1 -8.82 24.13 3.34
C SER A 1 -7.34 24.30 3.66
N SER A 2 -6.66 23.26 4.13
CA SER A 2 -5.21 23.31 4.31
C SER A 2 -4.59 21.98 3.89
N LEU A 3 -4.09 21.98 2.65
CA LEU A 3 -3.12 21.02 2.13
C LEU A 3 -1.88 20.99 3.05
N PRO A 4 -1.12 19.87 3.06
CA PRO A 4 0.04 19.75 3.94
C PRO A 4 1.11 20.81 3.62
N GLU A 5 1.40 21.67 4.61
CA GLU A 5 2.50 22.65 4.57
C GLU A 5 3.86 21.94 4.68
N LYS A 6 4.46 21.62 3.54
CA LYS A 6 5.89 21.30 3.44
C LYS A 6 6.64 22.62 3.20
N LYS A 7 7.61 22.96 4.05
CA LYS A 7 8.47 24.15 3.84
C LYS A 7 9.27 23.97 2.55
N MET A 8 8.88 24.68 1.49
CA MET A 8 9.60 24.71 0.22
C MET A 8 10.63 25.84 0.23
N VAL A 9 11.90 25.50 0.05
CA VAL A 9 12.97 26.46 -0.24
C VAL A 9 13.31 26.30 -1.72
N PHE A 10 12.86 27.26 -2.54
CA PHE A 10 13.24 27.29 -3.95
C PHE A 10 14.63 27.89 -4.09
N LYS A 11 15.62 27.03 -4.34
CA LYS A 11 16.89 27.42 -4.96
C LYS A 11 16.92 26.74 -6.32
N GLY A 12 16.55 27.50 -7.34
CA GLY A 12 16.51 26.99 -8.71
C GLY A 12 17.90 26.59 -9.20
N LEU A 13 18.00 25.37 -9.71
CA LEU A 13 18.73 25.00 -10.92
C LEU A 13 18.20 23.63 -11.37
N VAL A 14 17.79 23.56 -12.63
CA VAL A 14 17.09 22.44 -13.25
C VAL A 14 18.11 21.40 -13.72
N ALA A 15 18.09 20.21 -13.13
CA ALA A 15 18.45 18.94 -13.76
C ALA A 15 18.03 17.76 -12.85
N ASN A 16 17.43 16.73 -13.45
CA ASN A 16 16.93 15.47 -12.88
C ASN A 16 15.72 15.57 -11.95
N LYS A 17 14.53 15.55 -12.58
CA LYS A 17 13.24 15.28 -11.92
C LYS A 17 13.17 13.82 -11.50
N GLU A 18 13.56 13.52 -10.27
CA GLU A 18 12.90 12.44 -9.54
C GLU A 18 11.55 12.98 -9.07
N ASP A 19 10.47 12.53 -9.71
CA ASP A 19 9.10 12.93 -9.39
C ASP A 19 8.72 12.44 -7.97
N VAL A 20 8.98 13.29 -6.98
CA VAL A 20 8.73 13.03 -5.54
C VAL A 20 7.23 12.91 -5.19
N ASN A 21 6.34 12.96 -6.19
CA ASN A 21 4.89 12.83 -6.03
C ASN A 21 4.31 11.63 -6.82
N LYS A 22 5.13 10.63 -7.15
CA LYS A 22 4.63 9.41 -7.80
C LYS A 22 4.18 8.40 -6.74
N LEU A 23 2.88 8.10 -6.70
CA LEU A 23 2.40 6.94 -5.97
C LEU A 23 2.98 5.68 -6.63
N ILE A 24 3.77 4.92 -5.89
CA ILE A 24 4.37 3.67 -6.38
C ILE A 24 3.39 2.54 -6.06
N LEU A 25 2.81 1.95 -7.10
CA LEU A 25 1.99 0.76 -7.00
C LEU A 25 2.83 -0.44 -7.42
N THR A 26 2.95 -1.43 -6.55
CA THR A 26 3.59 -2.71 -6.86
C THR A 26 2.49 -3.74 -7.17
N PRO A 27 2.23 -4.06 -8.45
CA PRO A 27 1.21 -5.04 -8.79
C PRO A 27 1.65 -6.45 -8.34
N LEU A 28 0.78 -7.14 -7.60
CA LEU A 28 0.94 -8.56 -7.28
C LEU A 28 -0.06 -9.35 -8.12
N ILE A 29 0.43 -9.96 -9.20
CA ILE A 29 -0.42 -10.67 -10.17
C ILE A 29 -0.39 -12.15 -9.86
N HIS A 30 -1.56 -12.72 -9.56
CA HIS A 30 -1.75 -14.16 -9.43
C HIS A 30 -2.25 -14.72 -10.76
N TYR A 31 -1.39 -15.45 -11.46
CA TYR A 31 -1.73 -16.08 -12.74
C TYR A 31 -1.93 -17.60 -12.54
N PRO A 32 -3.15 -18.14 -12.73
CA PRO A 32 -3.39 -19.57 -12.57
C PRO A 32 -2.78 -20.33 -13.75
N LEU A 33 -1.77 -21.16 -13.46
CA LEU A 33 -1.19 -22.07 -14.46
C LEU A 33 -1.94 -23.42 -14.43
N PRO A 34 -2.34 -23.97 -15.59
CA PRO A 34 -2.87 -25.32 -15.65
C PRO A 34 -1.80 -26.34 -15.24
N GLY A 35 -2.25 -27.46 -14.68
CA GLY A 35 -1.35 -28.56 -14.29
C GLY A 35 -0.51 -29.05 -15.47
N GLY A 36 0.77 -29.34 -15.23
CA GLY A 36 1.73 -29.72 -16.27
C GLY A 36 2.30 -28.55 -17.10
N SER A 37 2.01 -27.30 -16.72
CA SER A 37 2.59 -26.10 -17.33
C SER A 37 3.52 -25.38 -16.36
N ALA A 38 4.48 -24.62 -16.90
CA ALA A 38 5.38 -23.77 -16.14
C ALA A 38 5.54 -22.41 -16.83
N LEU A 39 5.69 -21.35 -16.02
CA LEU A 39 6.03 -20.02 -16.52
C LEU A 39 7.55 -19.85 -16.43
N ILE A 40 8.16 -19.49 -17.56
CA ILE A 40 9.60 -19.25 -17.66
C ILE A 40 9.79 -17.78 -18.04
N THR A 41 10.64 -17.09 -17.29
CA THR A 41 11.04 -15.72 -17.59
C THR A 41 12.47 -15.72 -18.12
N PHE A 42 12.73 -14.85 -19.10
CA PHE A 42 14.06 -14.68 -19.69
C PHE A 42 14.48 -13.23 -19.52
N GLU A 43 15.77 -13.02 -19.24
CA GLU A 43 16.34 -11.68 -19.13
C GLU A 43 16.27 -10.93 -20.48
N LYS A 44 16.43 -11.66 -21.59
CA LYS A 44 16.45 -11.14 -22.95
C LYS A 44 15.22 -11.59 -23.72
N ALA A 45 14.44 -10.63 -24.22
CA ALA A 45 13.20 -10.89 -24.95
C ALA A 45 13.43 -11.73 -26.22
N GLU A 46 14.58 -11.55 -26.89
CA GLU A 46 14.92 -12.26 -28.13
C GLU A 46 15.10 -13.77 -27.88
N VAL A 47 15.48 -14.16 -26.67
CA VAL A 47 15.60 -15.58 -26.29
C VAL A 47 14.21 -16.20 -26.19
N ALA A 48 13.29 -15.56 -25.46
CA ALA A 48 11.92 -16.02 -25.33
C ALA A 48 11.22 -16.11 -26.69
N GLN A 49 11.41 -15.11 -27.55
CA GLN A 49 10.81 -15.07 -28.87
C GLN A 49 11.29 -16.23 -29.76
N ARG A 50 12.59 -16.52 -29.80
CA ARG A 50 13.12 -17.68 -30.56
C ARG A 50 12.55 -19.01 -30.07
N ILE A 51 12.39 -19.16 -28.75
CA ILE A 51 11.82 -20.39 -28.16
C ILE A 51 10.34 -20.54 -28.55
N ILE A 52 9.57 -19.45 -28.53
CA ILE A 52 8.16 -19.44 -28.97
C ILE A 52 8.06 -19.76 -30.47
N GLU A 53 8.94 -19.20 -31.31
CA GLU A 53 8.96 -19.45 -32.76
C GLU A 53 9.26 -20.91 -33.12
N MET A 54 10.11 -21.58 -32.34
CA MET A 54 10.41 -23.01 -32.50
C MET A 54 9.21 -23.91 -32.18
N LYS A 55 8.20 -23.40 -31.44
CA LYS A 55 6.95 -24.05 -31.00
C LYS A 55 7.12 -25.29 -30.13
N GLU A 56 7.79 -26.33 -30.64
CA GLU A 56 7.92 -27.61 -29.98
C GLU A 56 9.35 -27.87 -29.52
N HIS A 57 9.48 -28.30 -28.27
CA HIS A 57 10.74 -28.58 -27.60
C HIS A 57 10.70 -29.98 -27.02
N THR A 58 11.73 -30.78 -27.27
CA THR A 58 11.88 -32.08 -26.61
C THR A 58 12.91 -31.93 -25.50
N VAL A 59 12.47 -32.12 -24.26
CA VAL A 59 13.32 -32.07 -23.07
C VAL A 59 13.55 -33.49 -22.58
N GLU A 60 14.80 -33.81 -22.32
CA GLU A 60 15.20 -35.07 -21.72
C GLU A 60 15.25 -34.90 -20.21
N LEU A 61 14.44 -35.68 -19.48
CA LEU A 61 14.28 -35.60 -18.03
C LEU A 61 15.04 -36.70 -17.28
N SER A 62 15.73 -37.59 -18.00
CA SER A 62 16.55 -38.63 -17.40
C SER A 62 17.80 -38.03 -16.76
N CYS A 63 17.99 -38.27 -15.46
CA CYS A 63 19.18 -37.85 -14.70
C CYS A 63 20.14 -39.05 -14.56
N GLY A 64 21.28 -39.01 -15.27
CA GLY A 64 22.36 -40.00 -15.17
C GLY A 64 22.94 -40.38 -16.54
N ASP A 65 24.27 -40.49 -16.61
CA ASP A 65 25.00 -40.76 -17.86
C ASP A 65 24.94 -42.24 -18.30
N GLU A 66 24.45 -43.14 -17.45
CA GLU A 66 24.40 -44.60 -17.66
C GLU A 66 22.98 -45.16 -17.52
N LEU A 67 22.03 -44.64 -18.29
CA LEU A 67 20.65 -45.17 -18.34
C LEU A 67 20.43 -45.97 -19.63
N GLU A 68 19.84 -47.15 -19.50
CA GLU A 68 19.42 -47.97 -20.66
C GLU A 68 18.33 -47.22 -21.47
N GLU A 69 18.15 -47.54 -22.76
CA GLU A 69 17.20 -46.83 -23.63
C GLU A 69 15.76 -46.75 -23.07
N PHE A 70 15.36 -47.72 -22.26
CA PHE A 70 14.02 -47.79 -21.64
C PHE A 70 13.82 -46.81 -20.48
N ASP A 71 14.90 -46.29 -19.89
CA ASP A 71 14.85 -45.35 -18.76
C ASP A 71 14.94 -43.88 -19.21
N ARG A 72 15.09 -43.62 -20.51
CA ARG A 72 15.15 -42.26 -21.06
C ARG A 72 13.76 -41.64 -21.19
N CYS A 73 13.38 -40.87 -20.18
CA CYS A 73 12.16 -40.07 -20.21
C CYS A 73 12.36 -38.80 -21.05
N ARG A 74 11.65 -38.71 -22.18
CA ARG A 74 11.57 -37.50 -23.02
C ARG A 74 10.18 -36.91 -22.97
N VAL A 75 10.10 -35.61 -22.75
CA VAL A 75 8.83 -34.87 -22.76
C VAL A 75 8.85 -33.86 -23.89
N ARG A 76 7.77 -33.89 -24.68
CA ARG A 76 7.50 -32.87 -25.69
C ARG A 76 6.71 -31.74 -25.04
N MET A 77 7.21 -30.53 -25.19
CA MET A 77 6.64 -29.33 -24.58
C MET A 77 6.38 -28.30 -25.68
N GLN A 78 5.30 -27.55 -25.53
CA GLN A 78 4.99 -26.43 -26.41
C GLN A 78 5.29 -25.11 -25.69
N ALA A 79 6.03 -24.22 -26.37
CA ALA A 79 6.23 -22.86 -25.92
C ALA A 79 5.12 -21.97 -26.51
N ALA A 80 4.44 -21.23 -25.63
CA ALA A 80 3.44 -20.24 -26.01
C ALA A 80 3.68 -18.94 -25.24
N PRO A 81 3.42 -17.77 -25.86
CA PRO A 81 3.44 -16.50 -25.14
C PRO A 81 2.34 -16.49 -24.09
N VAL A 82 2.64 -15.90 -22.93
CA VAL A 82 1.66 -15.67 -21.86
C VAL A 82 1.36 -14.18 -21.80
N GLU A 83 0.11 -13.81 -22.05
CA GLU A 83 -0.37 -12.44 -21.89
C GLU A 83 -0.79 -12.23 -20.43
N ILE A 84 0.04 -11.49 -19.69
CA ILE A 84 -0.26 -11.12 -18.31
C ILE A 84 -0.96 -9.75 -18.36
N PRO A 85 -2.24 -9.64 -17.98
CA PRO A 85 -2.94 -8.36 -18.00
C PRO A 85 -2.30 -7.43 -16.97
N LEU A 86 -1.59 -6.40 -17.45
CA LEU A 86 -0.91 -5.42 -16.62
C LEU A 86 -1.81 -4.19 -16.44
N PRO A 87 -2.00 -3.67 -15.21
CA PRO A 87 -2.66 -2.38 -15.00
C PRO A 87 -1.97 -1.27 -15.80
N SER A 88 -2.70 -0.64 -16.72
CA SER A 88 -2.22 0.48 -17.54
C SER A 88 -2.68 1.83 -17.00
N ALA A 89 -3.87 1.90 -16.40
CA ALA A 89 -4.39 3.09 -15.74
C ALA A 89 -5.25 2.70 -14.52
N LEU A 90 -5.21 3.53 -13.49
CA LEU A 90 -5.98 3.35 -12.26
C LEU A 90 -6.55 4.69 -11.83
N GLU A 91 -7.86 4.75 -11.64
CA GLU A 91 -8.55 5.90 -11.04
C GLU A 91 -9.04 5.54 -9.65
N ILE A 92 -8.74 6.41 -8.69
CA ILE A 92 -9.14 6.26 -7.29
C ILE A 92 -9.95 7.49 -6.89
N ARG A 93 -11.18 7.27 -6.45
CA ARG A 93 -11.99 8.30 -5.81
C ARG A 93 -11.68 8.33 -4.33
N LEU A 94 -11.27 9.49 -3.84
CA LEU A 94 -11.06 9.73 -2.43
C LEU A 94 -12.32 10.34 -1.82
N THR A 95 -12.82 9.73 -0.76
CA THR A 95 -13.95 10.23 0.04
C THR A 95 -13.47 10.51 1.46
N GLN A 96 -13.89 11.66 2.00
CA GLN A 96 -13.61 11.98 3.40
C GLN A 96 -14.63 11.28 4.29
N ASP A 97 -14.15 10.62 5.34
CA ASP A 97 -15.03 10.11 6.38
C ASP A 97 -15.42 11.24 7.35
N ASN A 98 -16.71 11.34 7.67
CA ASN A 98 -17.25 12.42 8.51
C ASN A 98 -17.19 12.12 10.02
N ARG A 99 -16.72 10.92 10.39
CA ARG A 99 -16.59 10.42 11.76
C ARG A 99 -15.16 10.06 12.13
N SER A 100 -14.25 9.92 11.16
CA SER A 100 -12.88 9.50 11.42
C SER A 100 -11.86 10.62 11.23
N ILE A 101 -10.89 10.65 12.13
CA ILE A 101 -9.72 11.54 12.05
C ILE A 101 -8.43 10.74 12.11
N ILE A 102 -7.38 11.27 11.50
CA ILE A 102 -6.01 10.80 11.67
C ILE A 102 -5.29 11.73 12.65
N VAL A 103 -4.73 11.16 13.70
CA VAL A 103 -3.87 11.83 14.67
C VAL A 103 -2.41 11.46 14.37
N SER A 104 -1.57 12.46 14.16
CA SER A 104 -0.15 12.32 13.82
C SER A 104 0.72 13.27 14.62
N GLY A 105 2.05 13.14 14.50
CA GLY A 105 3.01 13.86 15.35
C GLY A 105 3.02 13.34 16.79
N LEU A 106 2.75 12.04 16.96
CA LEU A 106 2.77 11.38 18.25
C LEU A 106 4.22 11.18 18.70
N PRO A 107 4.56 11.47 19.97
CA PRO A 107 5.90 11.30 20.48
C PRO A 107 6.25 9.81 20.69
N SER A 108 7.49 9.42 20.40
CA SER A 108 8.03 8.11 20.79
C SER A 108 8.40 8.14 22.27
N LEU A 109 7.43 7.84 23.13
CA LEU A 109 7.59 7.93 24.59
C LEU A 109 7.99 6.61 25.27
N GLY A 110 8.27 5.56 24.49
CA GLY A 110 8.52 4.22 25.04
C GLY A 110 7.34 3.66 25.85
N ILE A 111 6.13 4.19 25.63
CA ILE A 111 4.91 3.70 26.25
C ILE A 111 4.30 2.60 25.37
N PRO A 112 3.59 1.62 25.96
CA PRO A 112 2.86 0.63 25.19
C PRO A 112 1.83 1.29 24.25
N GLU A 113 1.67 0.72 23.06
CA GLU A 113 0.74 1.22 22.03
C GLU A 113 -0.69 1.36 22.57
N GLU A 114 -1.19 0.37 23.29
CA GLU A 114 -2.53 0.43 23.92
C GLU A 114 -2.65 1.58 24.93
N ALA A 115 -1.61 1.84 25.71
CA ALA A 115 -1.63 2.95 26.67
C ALA A 115 -1.65 4.31 25.95
N LEU A 116 -1.02 4.43 24.79
CA LEU A 116 -1.12 5.63 23.96
C LEU A 116 -2.54 5.79 23.40
N LEU A 117 -3.13 4.70 22.90
CA LEU A 117 -4.51 4.70 22.40
C LEU A 117 -5.50 5.09 23.50
N ASP A 118 -5.35 4.57 24.73
CA ASP A 118 -6.16 4.95 25.90
C ASP A 118 -6.10 6.45 26.19
N LYS A 119 -4.91 7.04 26.13
CA LYS A 119 -4.74 8.48 26.38
C LYS A 119 -5.38 9.32 25.28
N LEU A 120 -5.24 8.91 24.03
CA LEU A 120 -5.87 9.58 22.92
C LEU A 120 -7.39 9.47 23.00
N GLU A 121 -7.92 8.28 23.27
CA GLU A 121 -9.35 8.07 23.43
C GLU A 121 -9.92 8.91 24.57
N LEU A 122 -9.30 8.87 25.76
CA LEU A 122 -9.74 9.68 26.89
C LEU A 122 -9.68 11.19 26.61
N PHE A 123 -8.77 11.63 25.75
CA PHE A 123 -8.68 13.04 25.36
C PHE A 123 -9.78 13.43 24.37
N PHE A 124 -9.95 12.63 23.32
CA PHE A 124 -10.90 12.90 22.25
C PHE A 124 -12.34 12.47 22.58
N SER A 125 -12.57 11.75 23.68
CA SER A 125 -13.92 11.47 24.20
C SER A 125 -14.57 12.66 24.92
N LYS A 126 -13.77 13.67 25.29
CA LYS A 126 -14.27 14.81 26.07
C LYS A 126 -14.85 15.89 25.16
N THR A 127 -16.11 16.23 25.39
CA THR A 127 -16.81 17.33 24.69
C THR A 127 -16.11 18.68 24.84
N LYS A 128 -15.47 18.96 25.98
CA LYS A 128 -14.66 20.18 26.19
C LYS A 128 -13.50 20.32 25.19
N ASN A 129 -13.01 19.19 24.67
CA ASN A 129 -11.97 19.14 23.66
C ASN A 129 -12.55 19.17 22.24
N GLY A 130 -13.86 19.39 22.07
CA GLY A 130 -14.56 19.29 20.78
C GLY A 130 -14.75 17.85 20.30
N GLY A 131 -14.59 16.89 21.22
CA GLY A 131 -14.69 15.47 20.96
C GLY A 131 -16.07 14.86 21.22
N SER A 132 -16.09 13.54 21.46
CA SER A 132 -16.92 12.54 20.78
C SER A 132 -16.68 11.20 21.46
N GLU A 133 -17.69 10.49 21.99
CA GLU A 133 -17.50 9.06 22.29
C GLU A 133 -16.91 8.36 21.07
N ILE A 134 -15.94 7.49 21.31
CA ILE A 134 -15.13 6.85 20.28
C ILE A 134 -15.69 5.45 20.06
N GLU A 135 -15.99 5.16 18.80
CA GLU A 135 -16.41 3.84 18.35
C GLU A 135 -15.20 2.91 18.13
N SER A 136 -14.12 3.43 17.54
CA SER A 136 -12.92 2.64 17.27
C SER A 136 -11.65 3.48 17.28
N ARG A 137 -10.54 2.85 17.65
CA ARG A 137 -9.19 3.42 17.65
C ARG A 137 -8.22 2.37 17.10
N LYS A 138 -7.34 2.76 16.18
CA LYS A 138 -6.36 1.84 15.58
C LYS A 138 -5.12 2.57 15.09
N PHE A 139 -3.97 1.91 15.13
CA PHE A 139 -2.79 2.40 14.42
C PHE A 139 -2.91 2.21 12.91
N LEU A 140 -2.37 3.16 12.15
CA LEU A 140 -2.31 3.10 10.68
C LEU A 140 -0.98 2.46 10.25
N GLY A 141 -0.90 1.14 10.38
CA GLY A 141 0.32 0.37 10.11
C GLY A 141 1.53 0.91 10.88
N ASP A 142 2.70 0.89 10.25
CA ASP A 142 3.97 1.25 10.89
C ASP A 142 4.26 2.76 10.89
N SER A 143 3.31 3.59 10.42
CA SER A 143 3.48 5.04 10.30
C SER A 143 3.52 5.77 11.65
N GLY A 144 3.13 5.10 12.74
CA GLY A 144 2.96 5.72 14.05
C GLY A 144 1.79 6.70 14.12
N GLN A 145 0.88 6.68 13.14
CA GLN A 145 -0.35 7.47 13.12
C GLN A 145 -1.52 6.67 13.69
N VAL A 146 -2.47 7.36 14.32
CA VAL A 146 -3.66 6.74 14.91
C VAL A 146 -4.91 7.23 14.19
N VAL A 147 -5.79 6.31 13.82
CA VAL A 147 -7.14 6.62 13.35
C VAL A 147 -8.09 6.51 14.54
N LEU A 148 -8.87 7.56 14.77
CA LEU A 148 -9.96 7.58 15.73
C LEU A 148 -11.28 7.76 14.98
N THR A 149 -12.27 6.93 15.29
CA THR A 149 -13.62 7.00 14.72
C THR A 149 -14.61 7.32 15.82
N PHE A 150 -15.39 8.38 15.64
CA PHE A 150 -16.40 8.83 16.57
C PHE A 150 -17.75 8.15 16.33
N THR A 151 -18.54 7.98 17.39
CA THR A 151 -19.93 7.49 17.28
C THR A 151 -20.85 8.53 16.64
N ARG A 152 -20.51 9.82 16.72
CA ARG A 152 -21.32 10.93 16.19
C ARG A 152 -20.70 11.57 14.96
N ASP A 153 -21.55 11.84 13.98
CA ASP A 153 -21.22 12.63 12.79
C ASP A 153 -20.89 14.09 13.12
N GLY A 154 -20.05 14.70 12.28
CA GLY A 154 -19.70 16.12 12.32
C GLY A 154 -18.62 16.49 13.34
N VAL A 155 -18.34 15.63 14.31
CA VAL A 155 -17.26 15.83 15.30
C VAL A 155 -15.89 15.86 14.62
N ALA A 156 -15.66 14.96 13.65
CA ALA A 156 -14.40 14.87 12.93
C ALA A 156 -14.09 16.19 12.19
N GLU A 157 -15.08 16.78 11.51
CA GLU A 157 -14.89 18.01 10.75
C GLU A 157 -14.45 19.18 11.64
N LEU A 158 -15.07 19.35 12.82
CA LEU A 158 -14.69 20.37 13.79
C LEU A 158 -13.25 20.20 14.28
N LEU A 159 -12.83 18.96 14.52
CA LEU A 159 -11.47 18.64 14.96
C LEU A 159 -10.45 18.86 13.82
N ILE A 160 -10.79 18.50 12.59
CA ILE A 160 -9.98 18.72 11.40
C ILE A 160 -9.78 20.22 11.15
N GLN A 161 -10.83 21.05 11.30
CA GLN A 161 -10.74 22.50 11.15
C GLN A 161 -9.79 23.14 12.17
N ARG A 162 -9.68 22.59 13.38
CA ARG A 162 -8.68 23.03 14.37
C ARG A 162 -7.26 22.67 13.97
N GLY A 163 -7.07 21.54 13.30
CA GLY A 163 -5.80 21.09 12.71
C GLY A 163 -4.72 20.62 13.71
N HIS A 164 -4.58 21.26 14.87
CA HIS A 164 -3.62 20.85 15.91
C HIS A 164 -4.22 20.95 17.31
N MET A 165 -3.81 20.04 18.20
CA MET A 165 -4.26 20.03 19.59
C MET A 165 -3.10 19.65 20.52
N GLU A 166 -3.15 20.15 21.76
CA GLU A 166 -2.21 19.75 22.80
C GLU A 166 -2.81 18.62 23.65
N VAL A 167 -2.16 17.47 23.64
CA VAL A 167 -2.56 16.28 24.40
C VAL A 167 -1.53 16.00 25.48
N LEU A 168 -2.01 15.67 26.68
CA LEU A 168 -1.15 15.19 27.76
C LEU A 168 -0.80 13.73 27.52
N LEU A 169 0.44 13.47 27.11
CA LEU A 169 0.97 12.14 26.86
C LEU A 169 2.17 11.91 27.79
N GLY A 170 2.12 10.85 28.60
CA GLY A 170 3.14 10.58 29.62
C GLY A 170 3.27 11.73 30.62
N LYS A 171 4.46 12.33 30.69
CA LYS A 171 4.80 13.41 31.64
C LYS A 171 4.64 14.83 31.08
N GLY A 172 4.25 14.99 29.80
CA GLY A 172 4.26 16.29 29.13
C GLY A 172 3.08 16.54 28.20
N LYS A 173 2.89 17.82 27.83
CA LYS A 173 1.98 18.23 26.76
C LYS A 173 2.68 18.09 25.41
N HIS A 174 2.00 17.48 24.46
CA HIS A 174 2.52 17.24 23.12
C HIS A 174 1.52 17.76 22.09
N LYS A 175 2.04 18.49 21.10
CA LYS A 175 1.23 19.02 20.01
C LYS A 175 1.02 17.91 18.97
N VAL A 176 -0.21 17.41 18.88
CA VAL A 176 -0.62 16.44 17.86
C VAL A 176 -1.29 17.15 16.70
N LYS A 177 -1.15 16.60 15.49
CA LYS A 177 -1.80 17.08 14.28
C LYS A 177 -3.01 16.22 13.97
N ILE A 178 -4.11 16.88 13.62
CA ILE A 178 -5.37 16.27 13.20
C ILE A 178 -5.53 16.48 11.70
N SER A 179 -5.78 15.40 10.98
CA SER A 179 -6.00 15.41 9.53
C SER A 179 -7.22 14.55 9.18
N PRO A 180 -7.88 14.81 8.04
CA PRO A 180 -9.00 14.00 7.59
C PRO A 180 -8.58 12.55 7.35
N TYR A 181 -9.44 11.62 7.74
CA TYR A 181 -9.35 10.25 7.26
C TYR A 181 -10.01 10.17 5.88
N MET A 182 -9.27 9.63 4.90
CA MET A 182 -9.74 9.47 3.53
C MET A 182 -9.87 7.99 3.21
N SER A 183 -11.03 7.56 2.72
CA SER A 183 -11.21 6.26 2.10
C SER A 183 -11.00 6.40 0.60
N GLY A 184 -10.29 5.45 -0.01
CA GLY A 184 -10.06 5.40 -1.44
C GLY A 184 -10.76 4.20 -2.04
N ASP A 185 -11.67 4.45 -2.98
CA ASP A 185 -12.30 3.40 -3.77
C ASP A 185 -11.75 3.43 -5.20
N ILE A 186 -11.40 2.26 -5.74
CA ILE A 186 -11.03 2.14 -7.15
C ILE A 186 -12.30 2.35 -7.99
N THR A 187 -12.28 3.35 -8.86
CA THR A 187 -13.42 3.67 -9.73
C THR A 187 -13.24 3.17 -11.15
N ASP A 188 -12.01 3.12 -11.63
CA ASP A 188 -11.66 2.57 -12.93
C ASP A 188 -10.30 1.88 -12.87
N LEU A 189 -10.18 0.74 -13.55
CA LEU A 189 -8.93 0.01 -13.72
C LEU A 189 -8.86 -0.48 -15.16
N GLN A 190 -7.88 0.03 -15.90
CA GLN A 190 -7.61 -0.41 -17.26
C GLN A 190 -6.43 -1.38 -17.23
N VAL A 191 -6.55 -2.46 -17.99
CA VAL A 191 -5.52 -3.49 -18.15
C VAL A 191 -5.12 -3.60 -19.61
N ARG A 192 -3.84 -3.88 -19.85
CA ARG A 192 -3.27 -4.10 -21.17
C ARG A 192 -2.63 -5.48 -21.27
#